data_AF-A0A0M4FTP5-F1
#
_entry.id   AF-A0A0M4FTP5-F1
#
_cell.length_a   1.000
_cell.length_b   1.000
_cell.length_c   1.000
_cell.angle_alpha   90.00
_cell.angle_beta   90.00
_cell.angle_gamma   90.00
#
_symmetry.space_group_name_H-M   'P 1'
#
loop_
_entity.id
_entity.type
_entity.pdbx_description
1 polymer ?
#
loop_
_entity_poly.entity_id
_entity_poly.type
_entity_poly.pdbx_seq_one_letter_code
_entity_poly.pdbx_strand_id
1 'polypeptide(L)'
;MLDDFQEIQGNYQEEFIEYLKGEFYCLYEYLSNGESIDNCTLSNTQTMVILENERELKIIKKRSCDIEFVDEEKIQDLITPRIGLRHEHDIQLHYCLKSIQKAI
;
A
#
# COMPACT_ATOMS: atom_id res chain seq x y z
N MET A 1 2.64 -3.95 11.51
CA MET A 1 2.05 -3.30 12.70
C MET A 1 2.28 -1.79 12.60
N LEU A 2 1.80 -0.99 13.56
CA LEU A 2 2.08 0.45 13.58
C LEU A 2 3.59 0.76 13.60
N ASP A 3 4.38 -0.12 14.21
CA ASP A 3 5.84 0.01 14.29
C ASP A 3 6.52 -0.11 12.91
N ASP A 4 5.95 -0.88 11.98
CA ASP A 4 6.49 -1.01 10.61
C ASP A 4 6.54 0.37 9.91
N PHE A 5 5.59 1.26 10.22
CA PHE A 5 5.59 2.63 9.68
C PHE A 5 6.75 3.46 10.21
N GLN A 6 7.21 3.20 11.45
CA GLN A 6 8.39 3.85 12.01
C GLN A 6 9.67 3.35 11.33
N GLU A 7 9.73 2.07 10.96
CA GLU A 7 10.90 1.48 10.26
C GLU A 7 11.10 2.06 8.86
N ILE A 8 9.99 2.35 8.16
CA ILE A 8 10.05 2.96 6.83
C ILE A 8 10.05 4.49 6.88
N GLN A 9 9.90 5.08 8.06
CA GLN A 9 9.93 6.53 8.25
C GLN A 9 11.32 7.07 7.90
N GLY A 10 11.37 7.99 6.93
CA GLY A 10 12.62 8.56 6.41
C GLY A 10 13.08 7.99 5.06
N ASN A 11 12.56 6.82 4.65
CA ASN A 11 12.75 6.29 3.29
C ASN A 11 11.74 6.88 2.30
N TYR A 12 10.60 7.35 2.81
CA TYR A 12 9.49 7.87 2.03
C TYR A 12 9.04 9.26 2.51
N GLN A 13 8.34 9.99 1.64
CA GLN A 13 7.75 11.28 1.99
C GLN A 13 6.75 11.11 3.14
N GLU A 14 6.75 12.06 4.08
CA GLU A 14 5.91 12.01 5.28
C GLU A 14 4.43 11.88 4.92
N GLU A 15 3.99 12.61 3.90
CA GLU A 15 2.62 12.60 3.40
C GLU A 15 2.20 11.22 2.90
N PHE A 16 3.12 10.49 2.27
CA PHE A 16 2.87 9.13 1.81
C PHE A 16 2.74 8.16 3.00
N ILE A 17 3.60 8.29 4.01
CA ILE A 17 3.52 7.48 5.23
C ILE A 17 2.20 7.73 5.97
N GLU A 18 1.80 8.99 6.13
CA GLU A 18 0.52 9.34 6.78
C GLU A 18 -0.68 8.82 5.98
N TYR A 19 -0.61 8.86 4.66
CA TYR A 19 -1.63 8.24 3.81
C TYR A 19 -1.71 6.72 4.04
N LEU A 20 -0.59 6.01 4.05
CA LEU A 20 -0.59 4.56 4.29
C LEU A 20 -1.08 4.20 5.69
N LYS A 21 -0.76 5.02 6.71
CA LYS A 21 -1.35 4.85 8.04
C LYS A 21 -2.87 4.96 7.98
N GLY A 22 -3.41 5.94 7.26
CA GLY A 22 -4.84 6.09 6.99
C GLY A 22 -5.46 4.81 6.39
N GLU A 23 -4.85 4.27 5.35
CA GLU A 23 -5.30 3.01 4.72
C GLU A 23 -5.23 1.83 5.70
N PHE A 24 -4.18 1.75 6.52
CA PHE A 24 -4.06 0.75 7.58
C PHE A 24 -5.18 0.88 8.62
N TYR A 25 -5.54 2.11 9.04
CA TYR A 25 -6.66 2.32 9.95
C TYR A 25 -7.99 1.85 9.34
N CYS A 26 -8.23 2.11 8.05
CA CYS A 26 -9.42 1.60 7.36
C CYS A 26 -9.47 0.06 7.33
N LEU A 27 -8.33 -0.59 7.06
CA LEU A 27 -8.22 -2.05 7.13
C LEU A 27 -8.44 -2.56 8.56
N TYR A 28 -7.83 -1.93 9.56
CA TYR A 28 -8.02 -2.26 10.96
C TYR A 28 -9.49 -2.16 11.39
N GLU A 29 -10.20 -1.09 11.05
CA GLU A 29 -11.62 -0.95 11.38
C GLU A 29 -12.47 -2.06 10.75
N TYR A 30 -12.11 -2.51 9.55
CA TYR A 30 -12.81 -3.58 8.85
C TYR A 30 -12.51 -4.98 9.44
N LEU A 31 -11.27 -5.22 9.89
CA LEU A 31 -10.76 -6.56 10.19
C LEU A 31 -10.63 -6.88 11.67
N SER A 32 -10.36 -5.89 12.51
CA SER A 32 -9.94 -6.10 13.91
C SER A 32 -10.99 -6.76 14.78
N ASN A 33 -12.28 -6.73 14.40
CA ASN A 33 -13.38 -7.30 15.19
C ASN A 33 -13.36 -6.90 16.69
N GLY A 34 -12.81 -5.72 17.02
CA GLY A 34 -12.67 -5.22 18.40
C GLY A 34 -11.33 -5.52 19.08
N GLU A 35 -10.35 -6.08 18.39
CA GLU A 35 -8.96 -6.14 18.86
C GLU A 35 -8.36 -4.73 19.02
N SER A 36 -7.44 -4.57 19.97
CA SER A 36 -6.70 -3.31 20.10
C SER A 36 -5.79 -3.09 18.90
N ILE A 37 -5.71 -1.85 18.43
CA ILE A 37 -4.86 -1.46 17.31
C ILE A 37 -3.38 -1.76 17.52
N ASP A 38 -2.91 -1.66 18.77
CA ASP A 38 -1.51 -1.94 19.12
C ASP A 38 -1.12 -3.40 18.86
N ASN A 39 -2.12 -4.30 18.79
CA ASN A 39 -1.93 -5.72 18.51
C ASN A 39 -2.37 -6.10 17.09
N CYS A 40 -2.85 -5.15 16.29
CA CYS A 40 -3.37 -5.47 14.97
C CYS A 40 -2.21 -5.79 14.01
N THR A 41 -2.22 -7.04 13.54
CA THR A 41 -1.34 -7.51 12.48
C THR A 41 -2.20 -7.93 11.30
N LEU A 42 -1.96 -7.33 10.14
CA LEU A 42 -2.62 -7.75 8.91
C LEU A 42 -2.14 -9.15 8.52
N SER A 43 -3.06 -9.97 8.02
CA SER A 43 -2.69 -11.27 7.44
C SER A 43 -1.83 -11.07 6.20
N ASN A 44 -1.07 -12.09 5.81
CA ASN A 44 -0.30 -12.06 4.57
C ASN A 44 -1.15 -11.78 3.32
N THR A 45 -2.45 -12.06 3.36
CA THR A 45 -3.39 -11.79 2.26
C THR A 45 -3.86 -10.34 2.20
N GLN A 46 -3.70 -9.58 3.29
CA GLN A 46 -4.18 -8.21 3.43
C GLN A 46 -3.07 -7.20 3.74
N THR A 47 -1.84 -7.66 3.96
CA THR A 47 -0.66 -6.80 4.14
C THR A 47 -0.51 -5.82 2.98
N MET A 48 -0.23 -4.57 3.32
CA MET A 48 0.07 -3.51 2.37
C MET A 48 1.47 -3.68 1.80
N VAL A 49 1.61 -3.59 0.47
CA VAL A 49 2.88 -3.81 -0.22
C VAL A 49 3.32 -2.53 -0.91
N ILE A 50 4.56 -2.09 -0.68
CA ILE A 50 5.16 -0.99 -1.42
C ILE A 50 6.00 -1.58 -2.57
N LEU A 51 5.73 -1.14 -3.78
CA LEU A 51 6.49 -1.47 -4.98
C LEU A 51 7.52 -0.37 -5.20
N GLU A 52 8.78 -0.67 -4.88
CA GLU A 52 9.89 0.26 -4.89
C GLU A 52 10.47 0.47 -6.29
N ASN A 53 10.31 -0.51 -7.19
CA ASN A 53 10.93 -0.46 -8.51
C ASN A 53 10.05 -1.00 -9.65
N GLU A 54 10.42 -0.62 -10.89
CA GLU A 54 9.69 -1.06 -12.08
C GLU A 54 9.69 -2.58 -12.28
N ARG A 55 10.68 -3.31 -11.76
CA ARG A 55 10.74 -4.77 -11.95
C ARG A 55 9.61 -5.43 -11.18
N GLU A 56 9.36 -4.99 -9.95
CA GLU A 56 8.23 -5.45 -9.13
C GLU A 56 6.90 -5.10 -9.80
N LEU A 57 6.74 -3.88 -10.29
CA LEU A 57 5.53 -3.50 -11.04
C LEU A 57 5.33 -4.36 -12.29
N LYS A 58 6.39 -4.71 -13.02
CA LYS A 58 6.31 -5.63 -14.17
C LYS A 58 5.88 -7.03 -13.76
N ILE A 59 6.27 -7.50 -12.57
CA ILE A 59 5.82 -8.79 -12.03
C ILE A 59 4.32 -8.74 -11.76
N ILE A 60 3.84 -7.68 -11.10
CA ILE A 60 2.41 -7.46 -10.83
C ILE A 60 1.60 -7.40 -12.12
N LYS A 61 2.06 -6.66 -13.13
CA LYS A 61 1.39 -6.56 -14.44
C LYS A 61 1.28 -7.88 -15.20
N LYS A 62 2.17 -8.86 -14.95
CA LYS A 62 2.06 -10.20 -15.53
C LYS A 62 0.94 -11.03 -14.92
N ARG A 63 0.46 -10.65 -13.73
CA ARG A 63 -0.68 -11.26 -13.03
C ARG A 63 -1.98 -10.55 -13.39
N SER A 64 -2.16 -10.16 -14.66
CA SER A 64 -3.25 -9.27 -15.08
C SER A 64 -4.65 -9.82 -14.79
N CYS A 65 -4.82 -11.14 -14.73
CA CYS A 65 -6.09 -11.78 -14.36
C CYS A 65 -6.42 -11.63 -12.87
N ASP A 66 -5.43 -11.36 -12.03
CA ASP A 66 -5.57 -11.20 -10.58
C ASP A 66 -5.75 -9.72 -10.20
N ILE A 67 -5.60 -8.79 -11.14
CA ILE A 67 -5.80 -7.36 -10.88
C ILE A 67 -7.29 -7.06 -10.84
N GLU A 68 -7.78 -6.65 -9.68
CA GLU A 68 -9.17 -6.23 -9.48
C GLU A 68 -9.36 -4.77 -9.90
N PHE A 69 -8.41 -3.90 -9.52
CA PHE A 69 -8.44 -2.48 -9.87
C PHE A 69 -7.03 -1.86 -9.93
N VAL A 70 -6.93 -0.74 -10.64
CA VAL A 70 -5.77 0.14 -10.67
C VAL A 70 -6.26 1.58 -10.60
N ASP A 71 -5.97 2.25 -9.49
CA ASP A 71 -6.32 3.65 -9.25
C ASP A 71 -5.04 4.50 -9.11
N GLU A 72 -5.20 5.81 -9.19
CA GLU A 72 -4.14 6.77 -8.86
C GLU A 72 -4.61 7.67 -7.70
N GLU A 73 -3.84 7.64 -6.62
CA GLU A 73 -4.10 8.44 -5.43
C GLU A 73 -3.23 9.69 -5.47
N LYS A 74 -3.88 10.86 -5.32
CA LYS A 74 -3.20 12.14 -5.28
C LYS A 74 -2.96 12.53 -3.83
N ILE A 75 -1.72 12.40 -3.39
CA ILE A 75 -1.29 12.68 -2.02
C ILE A 75 -0.46 13.97 -2.08
N GLN A 76 -1.12 15.11 -1.89
CA GLN A 76 -0.53 16.45 -2.08
C GLN A 76 0.17 16.59 -3.45
N ASP A 77 1.51 16.65 -3.47
CA ASP A 77 2.35 16.77 -4.65
C ASP A 77 2.82 15.42 -5.22
N LEU A 78 2.39 14.30 -4.63
CA LEU A 78 2.69 12.93 -5.08
C LEU A 78 1.48 12.31 -5.78
N ILE A 79 1.75 11.54 -6.84
CA ILE A 79 0.75 10.66 -7.47
C ILE A 79 1.24 9.23 -7.28
N THR A 80 0.50 8.45 -6.51
CA THR A 80 0.83 7.07 -6.20
C THR A 80 -0.22 6.15 -6.82
N PRO A 81 0.15 5.33 -7.82
CA PRO A 81 -0.71 4.25 -8.27
C PRO A 81 -0.99 3.26 -7.14
N ARG A 82 -2.27 2.96 -6.91
CA ARG A 82 -2.75 1.94 -5.98
C ARG A 82 -3.38 0.79 -6.77
N ILE A 83 -2.86 -0.41 -6.58
CA ILE A 83 -3.28 -1.61 -7.30
C ILE A 83 -3.93 -2.56 -6.31
N GLY A 84 -5.19 -2.92 -6.56
CA GLY A 84 -5.87 -4.00 -5.85
C GLY A 84 -5.62 -5.32 -6.56
N LEU A 85 -4.90 -6.22 -5.91
CA LEU A 85 -4.67 -7.57 -6.40
C LEU A 85 -5.48 -8.58 -5.60
N ARG A 86 -6.20 -9.45 -6.29
CA ARG A 86 -6.83 -10.61 -5.67
C ARG A 86 -5.76 -11.56 -5.16
N HIS A 87 -5.79 -11.82 -3.87
CA HIS A 87 -4.89 -12.77 -3.22
C HIS A 87 -5.73 -13.72 -2.36
N GLU A 88 -5.83 -14.96 -2.81
CA GLU A 88 -6.76 -15.96 -2.27
C GLU A 88 -8.21 -15.47 -2.30
N HIS A 89 -8.78 -15.11 -1.13
CA HIS A 89 -10.15 -14.64 -0.96
C HIS A 89 -10.23 -13.15 -0.62
N ASP A 90 -9.10 -12.45 -0.57
CA ASP A 90 -8.98 -11.05 -0.20
C ASP A 90 -8.45 -10.19 -1.35
N ILE A 91 -8.50 -8.87 -1.16
CA ILE A 91 -7.80 -7.89 -2.01
C ILE A 91 -6.59 -7.36 -1.24
N GLN A 92 -5.41 -7.57 -1.80
CA GLN A 92 -4.15 -7.04 -1.30
C GLN A 92 -3.78 -5.74 -2.00
N LEU A 93 -3.50 -4.69 -1.20
CA LEU A 93 -3.19 -3.36 -1.70
C LEU A 93 -1.69 -3.22 -1.98
N HIS A 94 -1.37 -2.82 -3.20
CA HIS A 94 -0.02 -2.54 -3.66
C HIS A 94 0.13 -1.08 -4.06
N TYR A 95 1.14 -0.39 -3.52
CA TYR A 95 1.37 1.03 -3.72
C TYR A 95 2.65 1.25 -4.52
N CYS A 96 2.56 2.01 -5.61
CA CYS A 96 3.72 2.33 -6.44
C CYS A 96 4.23 3.72 -6.10
N LEU A 97 5.54 3.85 -5.88
CA LEU A 97 6.17 5.16 -5.82
C LEU A 97 6.57 5.59 -7.21
N LYS A 98 5.71 6.35 -7.88
CA LYS A 98 6.17 7.20 -8.99
C LYS A 98 6.90 8.38 -8.37
N SER A 99 8.22 8.30 -8.30
CA SER A 99 9.01 9.53 -8.22
C SER A 99 8.59 10.39 -9.42
N ILE A 100 8.13 11.61 -9.16
CA ILE A 100 8.04 12.62 -10.22
C ILE A 100 9.48 12.82 -10.68
N GLN A 101 9.87 12.17 -11.78
CA GLN A 101 11.00 12.62 -12.54
C GLN A 101 10.64 14.03 -12.99
N LYS A 102 11.12 15.04 -12.25
CA LYS A 102 11.28 16.36 -12.83
C LYS A 102 12.21 16.14 -14.02
N ALA A 103 11.63 16.18 -15.22
CA ALA A 103 12.40 16.41 -16.42
C ALA A 103 13.16 17.72 -16.21
N ILE A 104 14.48 17.61 -16.06
CA ILE A 104 15.42 18.72 -16.19
C ILE A 104 16.18 18.45 -17.48
#